data_AF-A0A926B808-F1
#
_entry.id   AF-A0A926B808-F1
#
_cell.length_a   1.000
_cell.length_b   1.000
_cell.length_c   1.000
_cell.angle_alpha   90.00
_cell.angle_beta   90.00
_cell.angle_gamma   90.00
#
_symmetry.space_group_name_H-M   'P 1'
#
loop_
_entity.id
_entity.type
_entity.pdbx_description
1 polymer ?
#
loop_
_entity_poly.entity_id
_entity_poly.type
_entity_poly.pdbx_seq_one_letter_code
_entity_poly.pdbx_strand_id
1 'polypeptide(L)'
;FDERDPEQDPDAPEGIILRTATSDLENDSSGCVFLEHTGERGCGLHRAALVHEFDPAEVKPRVCRLYPLSWDKTSLGLSPDFDRYSCANHDGPTLYRLMRGALMEVFGDTLIAELDRVEEKALRRRLRVLPRTPAAPDAATE
;
A
#
# COMPACT_ATOMS: atom_id res chain seq x y z
N PHE A 1 -17.09 8.19 -11.39
CA PHE A 1 -17.23 6.81 -10.87
C PHE A 1 -17.49 5.90 -12.05
N ASP A 2 -17.21 4.62 -11.89
CA ASP A 2 -17.58 3.66 -12.92
C ASP A 2 -19.10 3.73 -13.15
N GLU A 3 -19.54 3.65 -14.41
CA GLU A 3 -20.97 3.66 -14.76
C GLU A 3 -21.63 2.27 -14.60
N ARG A 4 -20.85 1.24 -14.25
CA ARG A 4 -21.36 -0.09 -13.88
C ARG A 4 -22.28 -0.03 -12.66
N ASP A 5 -23.23 -0.97 -12.62
CA ASP A 5 -24.12 -1.14 -11.48
C ASP A 5 -23.34 -1.41 -10.18
N PRO A 6 -23.78 -0.85 -9.03
CA PRO A 6 -23.14 -1.12 -7.74
C PRO A 6 -23.12 -2.61 -7.40
N GLU A 7 -21.99 -3.09 -6.90
CA GLU A 7 -21.85 -4.47 -6.44
C GLU A 7 -22.38 -4.59 -5.01
N GLN A 8 -23.10 -5.66 -4.71
CA GLN A 8 -23.64 -5.91 -3.36
C GLN A 8 -22.54 -6.51 -2.49
N ASP A 9 -22.29 -5.91 -1.33
CA ASP A 9 -21.35 -6.42 -0.33
C ASP A 9 -21.94 -6.26 1.09
N PRO A 10 -22.28 -7.36 1.78
CA PRO A 10 -22.84 -7.30 3.13
C PRO A 10 -21.86 -6.77 4.19
N ASP A 11 -20.56 -6.75 3.90
CA ASP A 11 -19.53 -6.19 4.79
C ASP A 11 -19.32 -4.68 4.56
N ALA A 12 -19.85 -4.12 3.47
CA ALA A 12 -19.83 -2.68 3.22
C ALA A 12 -20.88 -1.97 4.10
N PRO A 13 -20.58 -0.76 4.65
CA PRO A 13 -21.50 -0.05 5.54
C PRO A 13 -22.91 0.17 4.97
N GLU A 14 -22.99 0.41 3.66
CA GLU A 14 -24.25 0.66 2.93
C GLU A 14 -24.78 -0.59 2.19
N GLY A 15 -24.15 -1.75 2.38
CA GLY A 15 -24.49 -2.98 1.67
C GLY A 15 -24.07 -3.01 0.19
N ILE A 16 -23.42 -1.95 -0.29
CA ILE A 16 -22.99 -1.79 -1.68
C ILE A 16 -21.57 -1.23 -1.80
N ILE A 17 -20.90 -1.58 -2.88
CA ILE A 17 -19.61 -1.03 -3.30
C ILE A 17 -19.75 -0.43 -4.70
N LEU A 18 -19.25 0.80 -4.84
CA LEU A 18 -19.10 1.50 -6.12
C LEU A 18 -17.63 1.54 -6.50
N ARG A 19 -17.30 1.01 -7.67
CA ARG A 19 -15.93 1.12 -8.19
C ARG A 19 -15.71 2.51 -8.79
N THR A 20 -14.54 3.08 -8.56
CA THR A 20 -14.09 4.26 -9.32
C THR A 20 -13.66 3.80 -10.70
N ALA A 21 -14.09 4.50 -11.76
CA ALA A 21 -13.70 4.18 -13.13
C ALA A 21 -12.18 4.06 -13.25
N THR A 22 -11.69 2.99 -13.86
CA THR A 22 -10.28 2.85 -14.17
C THR A 22 -9.97 3.61 -15.47
N SER A 23 -8.76 4.16 -15.58
CA SER A 23 -8.33 4.88 -16.79
C SER A 23 -8.03 3.94 -17.96
N ASP A 24 -7.82 2.66 -17.69
CA ASP A 24 -7.59 1.60 -18.67
C ASP A 24 -8.37 0.37 -18.22
N LEU A 25 -9.35 -0.05 -19.02
CA LEU A 25 -10.26 -1.16 -18.72
C LEU A 25 -9.70 -2.51 -19.19
N GLU A 26 -8.72 -2.51 -20.10
CA GLU A 26 -8.09 -3.72 -20.61
C GLU A 26 -6.84 -4.11 -19.81
N ASN A 27 -6.42 -3.23 -18.90
CA ASN A 27 -5.25 -3.42 -18.07
C ASN A 27 -5.63 -3.51 -16.58
N ASP A 28 -5.65 -4.74 -16.04
CA ASP A 28 -5.80 -5.02 -14.61
C ASP A 28 -4.67 -4.47 -13.73
N SER A 29 -3.61 -3.90 -14.35
CA SER A 29 -2.61 -3.09 -13.67
C SER A 29 -2.94 -1.59 -13.63
N SER A 30 -4.17 -1.18 -13.98
CA SER A 30 -4.73 0.13 -13.66
C SER A 30 -4.78 0.30 -12.13
N GLY A 31 -3.60 0.56 -11.57
CA GLY A 31 -3.30 0.48 -10.17
C GLY A 31 -3.86 1.66 -9.40
N CYS A 32 -3.20 1.99 -8.29
CA CYS A 32 -3.49 3.20 -7.55
C CYS A 32 -3.60 4.40 -8.51
N VAL A 33 -4.66 5.20 -8.45
CA VAL A 33 -4.84 6.42 -9.30
C VAL A 33 -3.68 7.42 -9.16
N PHE A 34 -2.90 7.27 -8.08
CA PHE A 34 -1.71 8.03 -7.82
C PHE A 34 -0.43 7.34 -8.29
N LEU A 35 -0.47 6.18 -8.93
CA LEU A 35 0.71 5.49 -9.44
C LEU A 35 1.18 6.20 -10.70
N GLU A 36 2.45 6.58 -10.73
CA GLU A 36 3.09 7.12 -11.93
C GLU A 36 3.67 5.95 -12.73
N HIS A 37 3.30 5.85 -14.01
CA HIS A 37 3.69 4.73 -14.88
C HIS A 37 4.90 5.07 -15.79
N THR A 38 5.53 6.23 -15.61
CA THR A 38 6.71 6.65 -16.40
C THR A 38 7.99 5.85 -16.09
N GLY A 39 7.96 4.98 -15.09
CA GLY A 39 9.12 4.20 -14.64
C GLY A 39 10.05 4.95 -13.66
N GLU A 40 9.75 6.21 -13.36
CA GLU A 40 10.40 6.96 -12.30
C GLU A 40 9.95 6.47 -10.91
N ARG A 41 10.77 6.70 -9.87
CA ARG A 41 10.43 6.30 -8.50
C ARG A 41 9.36 7.20 -7.90
N GLY A 42 8.41 6.58 -7.21
CA GLY A 42 7.40 7.27 -6.39
C GLY A 42 6.02 7.25 -7.03
N CYS A 43 5.01 7.56 -6.22
CA CYS A 43 3.65 7.75 -6.73
C CYS A 43 3.46 9.22 -7.14
N GLY A 44 2.68 9.47 -8.19
CA GLY A 44 2.33 10.79 -8.69
C GLY A 44 1.78 11.73 -7.61
N LEU A 45 1.07 11.24 -6.59
CA LEU A 45 0.65 12.08 -5.45
C LEU A 45 1.84 12.63 -4.65
N HIS A 46 2.80 11.77 -4.30
CA HIS A 46 3.98 12.23 -3.56
C HIS A 46 4.86 13.14 -4.42
N ARG A 47 4.95 12.86 -5.73
CA ARG A 47 5.62 13.77 -6.68
C ARG A 47 4.93 15.13 -6.72
N ALA A 48 3.61 15.17 -6.85
CA ALA A 48 2.83 16.39 -6.86
C ALA A 48 3.00 17.18 -5.54
N ALA A 49 2.97 16.48 -4.40
CA ALA A 49 3.20 17.08 -3.08
C ALA A 49 4.56 17.78 -2.98
N LEU A 50 5.61 17.18 -3.55
CA LEU A 50 6.93 17.80 -3.61
C LEU A 50 6.98 19.01 -4.56
N VAL A 51 6.37 18.91 -5.74
CA VAL A 51 6.38 19.98 -6.76
C VAL A 51 5.55 21.18 -6.32
N HIS A 52 4.45 20.95 -5.62
CA HIS A 52 3.48 21.97 -5.24
C HIS A 52 3.49 22.31 -3.75
N GLU A 53 4.45 21.78 -2.99
CA GLU A 53 4.71 22.08 -1.58
C GLU A 53 3.48 21.91 -0.66
N PHE A 54 2.72 20.83 -0.84
CA PHE A 54 1.59 20.49 0.04
C PHE A 54 1.82 19.20 0.81
N ASP A 55 1.15 19.04 1.96
CA ASP A 55 1.22 17.79 2.72
C ASP A 55 0.26 16.75 2.13
N PRO A 56 0.72 15.55 1.71
CA PRO A 56 -0.17 14.47 1.27
C PRO A 56 -1.29 14.13 2.26
N ALA A 57 -1.15 14.44 3.55
CA ALA A 57 -2.18 14.29 4.58
C ALA A 57 -3.40 15.19 4.37
N GLU A 58 -3.28 16.27 3.59
CA GLU A 58 -4.41 17.14 3.21
C GLU A 58 -5.37 16.44 2.23
N VAL A 59 -4.86 15.50 1.43
CA VAL A 59 -5.63 14.80 0.39
C VAL A 59 -5.96 13.37 0.81
N LYS A 60 -5.02 12.66 1.45
CA LYS A 60 -5.21 11.25 1.82
C LYS A 60 -5.75 11.07 3.24
N PRO A 61 -6.89 10.37 3.40
CA PRO A 61 -7.38 9.94 4.71
C PRO A 61 -6.32 9.16 5.47
N ARG A 62 -6.33 9.25 6.81
CA ARG A 62 -5.30 8.63 7.69
C ARG A 62 -5.06 7.15 7.36
N VAL A 63 -6.12 6.37 7.14
CA VAL A 63 -6.03 4.95 6.83
C VAL A 63 -5.41 4.69 5.45
N CYS A 64 -5.71 5.51 4.44
CA CYS A 64 -5.13 5.39 3.10
C CYS A 64 -3.63 5.72 3.09
N ARG A 65 -3.14 6.43 4.10
CA ARG A 65 -1.71 6.72 4.29
C ARG A 65 -0.94 5.55 4.89
N LEU A 66 -1.61 4.50 5.38
CA LEU A 66 -0.94 3.27 5.81
C LEU A 66 -0.42 2.45 4.63
N TYR A 67 -0.97 2.66 3.43
CA TYR A 67 -0.51 1.94 2.26
C TYR A 67 1.01 2.19 2.01
N PRO A 68 1.85 1.15 1.83
CA PRO A 68 1.52 -0.22 1.41
C PRO A 68 1.34 -1.23 2.54
N LEU A 69 1.19 -0.79 3.79
CA LEU A 69 0.70 -1.66 4.86
C LEU A 69 -0.82 -1.79 4.74
N SER A 70 -1.31 -3.01 4.96
CA SER A 70 -2.72 -3.29 5.20
C SER A 70 -2.90 -3.84 6.60
N TRP A 71 -4.11 -3.73 7.13
CA TRP A 71 -4.49 -4.46 8.33
C TRP A 71 -5.74 -5.30 8.05
N ASP A 72 -5.82 -6.45 8.70
CA ASP A 72 -7.07 -7.20 8.86
C ASP A 72 -7.46 -7.23 10.35
N LYS A 73 -8.57 -7.90 10.69
CA LYS A 73 -9.13 -7.87 12.05
C LYS A 73 -8.13 -8.20 13.17
N THR A 74 -7.00 -8.83 12.88
CA THR A 74 -6.01 -9.23 13.91
C THR A 74 -4.56 -8.91 13.57
N SER A 75 -4.23 -8.51 12.34
CA SER A 75 -2.85 -8.39 11.90
C SER A 75 -2.56 -7.15 11.05
N LEU A 76 -1.37 -6.59 11.25
CA LEU A 76 -0.76 -5.57 10.40
C LEU A 76 0.27 -6.26 9.50
N GLY A 77 0.17 -6.07 8.19
CA GLY A 77 1.00 -6.75 7.21
C GLY A 77 1.23 -5.93 5.94
N LEU A 78 1.95 -6.52 4.99
CA LEU A 78 2.07 -5.97 3.65
C LEU A 78 0.74 -6.09 2.92
N SER A 79 0.36 -5.06 2.18
CA SER A 79 -0.73 -5.15 1.22
C SER A 79 -0.45 -6.27 0.21
N PRO A 80 -1.47 -7.03 -0.23
CA PRO A 80 -1.33 -8.00 -1.32
C PRO A 80 -0.72 -7.41 -2.60
N ASP A 81 -0.87 -6.09 -2.79
CA ASP A 81 -0.37 -5.36 -3.94
C ASP A 81 1.06 -4.82 -3.77
N PHE A 82 1.72 -5.09 -2.63
CA PHE A 82 3.06 -4.55 -2.34
C PHE A 82 4.07 -4.84 -3.45
N ASP A 83 4.06 -6.06 -4.00
CA ASP A 83 5.00 -6.47 -5.06
C ASP A 83 4.75 -5.78 -6.41
N ARG A 84 3.63 -5.07 -6.58
CA ARG A 84 3.33 -4.31 -7.81
C ARG A 84 4.08 -2.98 -7.89
N TYR A 85 4.77 -2.57 -6.83
CA TYR A 85 5.49 -1.29 -6.79
C TYR A 85 6.87 -1.38 -7.41
N SER A 86 7.24 -0.36 -8.19
CA SER A 86 8.60 -0.21 -8.76
C SER A 86 9.69 -0.12 -7.69
N CYS A 87 9.33 0.26 -6.45
CA CYS A 87 10.23 0.32 -5.31
C CYS A 87 10.14 -0.90 -4.37
N ALA A 88 9.27 -1.87 -4.65
CA ALA A 88 9.14 -3.08 -3.84
C ALA A 88 10.46 -3.85 -3.82
N ASN A 89 10.82 -4.40 -2.66
CA ASN A 89 12.00 -5.25 -2.48
C ASN A 89 13.34 -4.59 -2.86
N HIS A 90 13.40 -3.27 -3.00
CA HIS A 90 14.64 -2.55 -3.24
C HIS A 90 15.44 -2.36 -1.94
N ASP A 91 16.76 -2.26 -2.05
CA ASP A 91 17.62 -1.87 -0.94
C ASP A 91 17.22 -0.49 -0.38
N GLY A 92 17.18 -0.38 0.96
CA GLY A 92 16.79 0.83 1.66
C GLY A 92 16.39 0.58 3.12
N PRO A 93 15.79 1.59 3.79
CA PRO A 93 15.20 1.42 5.11
C PRO A 93 14.10 0.34 5.11
N THR A 94 13.84 -0.26 6.27
CA THR A 94 12.71 -1.18 6.43
C THR A 94 11.39 -0.45 6.16
N LEU A 95 10.37 -1.19 5.70
CA LEU A 95 9.05 -0.60 5.52
C LEU A 95 8.49 -0.04 6.84
N TYR A 96 8.77 -0.69 7.97
CA TYR A 96 8.42 -0.14 9.28
C TYR A 96 9.02 1.25 9.49
N ARG A 97 10.31 1.46 9.18
CA ARG A 97 10.97 2.78 9.32
C ARG A 97 10.35 3.83 8.43
N LEU A 98 10.03 3.48 7.18
CA LEU A 98 9.35 4.39 6.26
C LEU A 98 7.93 4.76 6.73
N MET A 99 7.21 3.79 7.31
CA MET A 99 5.81 3.96 7.70
C MET A 99 5.60 4.35 9.16
N ARG A 100 6.67 4.49 9.96
CA ARG A 100 6.57 4.72 11.42
C ARG A 100 5.72 5.93 11.77
N GLY A 101 5.83 7.02 11.01
CA GLY A 101 5.01 8.23 11.22
C GLY A 101 3.52 7.98 10.97
N ALA A 102 3.17 7.36 9.84
CA ALA A 102 1.78 7.01 9.53
C ALA A 102 1.20 6.01 10.54
N LEU A 103 1.99 5.03 10.98
CA LEU A 103 1.60 4.08 12.02
C LEU A 103 1.34 4.78 13.37
N MET A 104 2.17 5.76 13.72
CA MET A 104 1.99 6.56 14.92
C MET A 104 0.67 7.34 14.88
N GLU A 105 0.36 7.96 13.76
CA GLU A 105 -0.87 8.75 13.59
C GLU A 105 -2.15 7.92 13.67
N VAL A 106 -2.10 6.63 13.29
CA VAL A 106 -3.26 5.75 13.28
C VAL A 106 -3.40 4.94 14.57
N PHE A 107 -2.30 4.43 15.11
CA PHE A 107 -2.34 3.48 16.23
C PHE A 107 -1.77 4.01 17.55
N GLY A 108 -1.07 5.15 17.52
CA GLY A 108 -0.53 5.81 18.70
C GLY A 108 0.74 5.19 19.29
N ASP A 109 1.22 5.80 20.37
CA ASP A 109 2.56 5.56 20.94
C ASP A 109 2.76 4.14 21.45
N THR A 110 1.71 3.53 22.02
CA THR A 110 1.81 2.19 22.62
C THR A 110 2.18 1.13 21.58
N LEU A 111 1.54 1.13 20.41
CA LEU A 111 1.89 0.18 19.35
C LEU A 111 3.29 0.47 18.81
N ILE A 112 3.63 1.75 18.63
CA ILE A 112 4.95 2.13 18.09
C ILE A 112 6.09 1.68 19.02
N ALA A 113 5.93 1.82 20.33
CA ALA A 113 6.93 1.36 21.30
C ALA A 113 7.16 -0.16 21.20
N GLU A 114 6.11 -0.95 20.97
CA GLU A 114 6.23 -2.39 20.76
C GLU A 114 6.88 -2.73 19.42
N LEU A 115 6.52 -2.01 18.34
CA LEU A 115 7.14 -2.20 17.03
C LEU A 115 8.63 -1.80 17.03
N ASP A 116 9.01 -0.73 17.74
CA ASP A 116 10.41 -0.31 17.89
C ASP A 116 11.23 -1.42 18.58
N ARG A 117 10.67 -2.06 19.64
CA ARG A 117 11.29 -3.22 20.31
C ARG A 117 11.41 -4.43 19.39
N VAL A 118 10.37 -4.73 18.62
CA VAL A 118 10.37 -5.85 17.67
C VAL A 118 11.42 -5.64 16.60
N GLU A 119 11.53 -4.44 16.04
CA GLU A 119 12.52 -4.13 15.02
C GLU A 119 13.94 -4.24 15.57
N GLU A 120 14.23 -3.69 16.75
CA GLU A 120 15.55 -3.82 17.37
C GLU A 120 15.96 -5.29 17.51
N LYS A 121 15.02 -6.14 17.94
CA LYS A 121 15.24 -7.59 18.02
C LYS A 121 15.42 -8.24 16.65
N ALA A 122 14.68 -7.81 15.64
CA ALA A 122 14.77 -8.31 14.26
C ALA A 122 16.13 -7.97 13.64
N LEU A 123 16.59 -6.72 13.77
CA LEU A 123 17.85 -6.23 13.20
C LEU A 123 19.08 -6.85 13.88
N ARG A 124 18.99 -7.24 15.15
CA ARG A 124 20.05 -8.00 15.85
C ARG A 124 20.16 -9.45 15.38
N ARG A 125 19.16 -9.98 14.67
CA ARG A 125 19.17 -11.34 14.13
C ARG A 125 19.48 -11.27 12.64
N ARG A 126 20.25 -12.24 12.12
CA ARG A 126 20.23 -12.50 10.67
C ARG A 126 18.85 -13.06 10.32
N LEU A 127 17.93 -12.21 9.90
CA LEU A 127 16.63 -12.65 9.41
C LEU A 127 16.87 -13.53 8.18
N ARG A 128 16.28 -14.73 8.18
CA ARG A 128 16.30 -15.60 7.02
C ARG A 128 15.36 -14.99 5.99
N VAL A 129 15.90 -14.33 4.97
CA VAL A 129 15.14 -13.96 3.78
C VAL A 129 14.74 -15.26 3.11
N LEU A 130 13.44 -15.56 3.07
CA LEU A 130 12.95 -16.71 2.32
C LEU A 130 13.13 -16.42 0.83
N PRO A 131 13.71 -17.33 0.04
CA PRO A 131 13.74 -17.18 -1.40
C PRO A 131 12.31 -17.05 -1.92
N ARG A 132 12.04 -16.07 -2.80
CA ARG A 132 10.73 -15.97 -3.45
C ARG A 132 10.47 -17.24 -4.23
N THR A 133 9.28 -17.81 -4.07
CA THR A 133 8.67 -18.57 -5.15
C THR A 133 8.28 -17.53 -6.22
N PRO A 134 8.76 -17.64 -7.47
CA PRO A 134 8.30 -16.76 -8.54
C PRO A 134 6.77 -16.85 -8.63
N ALA A 135 6.12 -15.71 -8.88
CA ALA A 135 4.70 -15.72 -9.21
C ALA A 135 4.51 -16.65 -10.42
N ALA A 136 3.48 -17.51 -10.36
CA ALA A 136 3.10 -18.29 -11.53
C ALA A 136 2.87 -17.30 -12.70
N PRO A 137 3.35 -17.59 -13.91
CA PRO A 137 3.01 -16.77 -15.05
C PRO A 137 1.49 -16.71 -15.17
N ASP A 138 0.94 -15.50 -15.29
CA ASP A 138 -0.48 -15.33 -15.59
C ASP A 138 -0.81 -16.20 -16.79
N ALA A 139 -1.82 -17.07 -16.62
CA ALA A 139 -2.31 -17.91 -17.69
C ALA A 139 -2.72 -16.99 -18.83
N ALA A 140 -1.97 -17.03 -19.93
CA ALA A 140 -2.28 -16.31 -21.15
C ALA A 140 -3.73 -16.64 -21.53
N THR A 141 -4.60 -15.64 -21.48
CA THR A 141 -5.95 -15.70 -22.02
C THR A 141 -5.83 -15.80 -23.54
N GLU A 142 -6.35 -16.90 -24.10
CA GLU A 142 -6.55 -17.12 -25.54
C GLU A 142 -7.59 -16.16 -26.15
#